data_AF-A0A7D9IQ07-F1
#
_entry.id   AF-A0A7D9IQ07-F1
#
_cell.length_a   1.000
_cell.length_b   1.000
_cell.length_c   1.000
_cell.angle_alpha   90.00
_cell.angle_beta   90.00
_cell.angle_gamma   90.00
#
_symmetry.space_group_name_H-M   'P 1'
#
loop_
_entity.id
_entity.type
_entity.pdbx_description
1 polymer ?
#
loop_
_entity_poly.entity_id
_entity_poly.type
_entity_poly.pdbx_seq_one_letter_code
_entity_poly.pdbx_strand_id
1 'polypeptide(L)'
;MVLHVFEDAFKVSLSEDGCDECGASLIDVTFHRNKSPLPGDKTEHTGCAFCDPVLVPMVKFDMAKGRHPMFRRGRGGKRGRGR
;
A
#
# COMPACT_ATOMS: atom_id res chain seq x y z
N MET A 1 -0.56 -9.57 1.81
CA MET A 1 0.04 -8.22 1.98
C MET A 1 0.07 -7.61 0.61
N VAL A 2 -0.66 -6.52 0.41
CA VAL A 2 -0.74 -5.84 -0.89
C VAL A 2 -0.25 -4.41 -0.67
N LEU A 3 0.64 -3.97 -1.56
CA LEU A 3 1.16 -2.61 -1.59
C LEU A 3 0.53 -1.92 -2.80
N HIS A 4 -0.25 -0.88 -2.53
CA HIS A 4 -0.78 0.01 -3.56
C HIS A 4 0.11 1.24 -3.60
N VAL A 5 0.76 1.48 -4.73
CA VAL A 5 1.75 2.56 -4.87
C VAL A 5 1.49 3.28 -6.20
N PHE A 6 1.50 4.61 -6.17
CA PHE A 6 1.43 5.50 -7.34
C PHE A 6 0.24 5.23 -8.27
N GLU A 7 -0.97 5.51 -7.80
CA GLU A 7 -2.19 5.41 -8.61
C GLU A 7 -2.08 6.30 -9.88
N ASP A 8 -2.47 5.75 -11.03
CA ASP A 8 -2.35 6.40 -12.36
C ASP A 8 -0.91 6.73 -12.85
N ALA A 9 0.12 6.15 -12.22
CA ALA A 9 1.47 6.16 -12.78
C ALA A 9 1.62 5.12 -13.90
N PHE A 10 2.27 5.52 -15.01
CA PHE A 10 2.55 4.61 -16.14
C PHE A 10 4.02 4.19 -16.21
N LYS A 11 4.89 4.88 -15.49
CA LYS A 11 6.31 4.53 -15.37
C LYS A 11 6.75 4.76 -13.94
N VAL A 12 7.42 3.75 -13.39
CA VAL A 12 8.05 3.78 -12.06
C VAL A 12 9.43 3.15 -12.22
N SER A 13 10.48 3.87 -11.84
CA SER A 13 11.86 3.39 -11.81
C SER A 13 12.56 3.82 -10.53
N LEU A 14 13.68 3.17 -10.21
CA LEU A 14 14.56 3.60 -9.13
C LEU A 14 15.61 4.53 -9.71
N SER A 15 15.88 5.62 -8.99
CA SER A 15 17.04 6.46 -9.28
C SER A 15 18.31 5.77 -8.77
N GLU A 16 19.45 6.17 -9.34
CA GLU A 16 20.78 5.75 -8.86
C GLU A 16 21.11 6.39 -7.51
N ASP A 17 20.42 7.49 -7.17
CA ASP A 17 20.62 8.24 -5.94
C ASP A 17 19.78 7.70 -4.77
N GLY A 18 20.37 7.81 -3.57
CA GLY A 18 19.72 7.52 -2.30
C GLY A 18 19.17 8.77 -1.62
N CYS A 19 18.17 8.58 -0.77
CA CYS A 19 17.63 9.62 0.09
C CYS A 19 18.66 10.00 1.18
N ASP A 20 18.97 11.29 1.29
CA ASP A 20 19.93 11.79 2.28
C ASP A 20 19.50 11.55 3.74
N GLU A 21 18.19 11.46 4.00
CA GLU A 21 17.66 11.32 5.37
C GLU A 21 17.67 9.88 5.90
N CYS A 22 17.31 8.92 5.04
CA CYS A 22 17.14 7.52 5.46
C CYS A 22 17.97 6.51 4.67
N GLY A 23 18.69 6.95 3.63
CA GLY A 23 19.51 6.10 2.77
C GLY A 23 18.72 5.18 1.82
N ALA A 24 17.39 5.26 1.79
CA ALA A 24 16.58 4.47 0.87
C ALA A 24 16.72 4.96 -0.58
N SER A 25 16.57 4.08 -1.57
CA SER A 25 16.58 4.47 -2.97
C SER A 25 15.46 5.47 -3.29
N LEU A 26 15.77 6.48 -4.10
CA LEU A 26 14.76 7.38 -4.63
C LEU A 26 13.98 6.69 -5.76
N ILE A 27 12.72 7.07 -5.90
CA ILE A 27 11.81 6.55 -6.92
C ILE A 27 11.50 7.66 -7.89
N ASP A 28 11.71 7.39 -9.17
CA ASP A 28 11.24 8.22 -10.28
C ASP A 28 9.88 7.72 -10.73
N VAL A 29 8.87 8.56 -10.58
CA VAL A 29 7.50 8.25 -10.98
C VAL A 29 7.01 9.21 -12.06
N THR A 30 6.43 8.65 -13.12
CA THR A 30 5.78 9.41 -14.18
C THR A 30 4.29 9.08 -14.24
N PHE A 31 3.47 10.12 -14.07
CA PHE A 31 2.02 10.08 -14.10
C PHE A 31 1.48 10.51 -15.46
N HIS A 32 0.28 10.03 -15.79
CA HIS A 32 -0.44 10.51 -16.96
C HIS A 32 -0.78 12.01 -16.81
N ARG A 33 -0.54 12.79 -17.88
CA ARG A 33 -0.85 14.24 -17.94
C ARG A 33 -2.26 14.59 -17.48
N ASN A 34 -3.25 13.77 -17.82
CA ASN A 34 -4.65 14.05 -17.54
C ASN A 34 -5.11 13.64 -16.13
N LYS A 35 -4.27 12.93 -15.37
CA LYS A 35 -4.61 12.34 -14.07
C LYS A 35 -3.51 12.52 -13.03
N SER A 36 -2.60 13.47 -13.25
CA SER A 36 -1.46 13.62 -12.36
C SER A 36 -1.92 14.10 -10.98
N PRO A 37 -1.58 13.38 -9.90
CA PRO A 37 -1.85 13.80 -8.54
C PRO A 37 -0.83 14.83 -8.01
N LEU A 38 0.14 15.25 -8.84
CA LEU A 38 1.22 16.14 -8.45
C LEU A 38 0.81 17.64 -8.47
N PRO A 39 1.43 18.47 -7.63
CA PRO A 39 1.15 19.90 -7.60
C PRO A 39 1.64 20.62 -8.87
N GLY A 40 0.83 21.54 -9.39
CA GLY A 40 1.21 22.42 -10.49
C GLY A 40 1.32 21.74 -11.85
N ASP A 41 0.45 20.78 -12.14
CA ASP A 41 0.36 20.05 -13.41
C ASP A 41 1.65 19.30 -13.82
N LYS A 42 2.56 19.09 -12.87
CA LYS A 42 3.74 18.26 -13.09
C LYS A 42 3.32 16.83 -13.36
N THR A 43 4.06 16.13 -14.23
CA THR A 43 3.82 14.71 -14.51
C THR A 43 4.90 13.79 -13.99
N GLU A 44 5.99 14.36 -13.51
CA GLU A 44 7.16 13.63 -13.05
C GLU A 44 7.51 14.12 -11.65
N HIS A 45 7.85 13.17 -10.79
CA HIS A 45 8.35 13.44 -9.45
C HIS A 45 9.40 12.39 -9.11
N THR A 46 10.49 12.84 -8.48
CA THR A 46 11.53 11.97 -7.94
C THR A 46 11.58 12.20 -6.44
N GLY A 47 11.49 11.13 -5.66
CA GLY A 47 11.47 11.25 -4.21
C GLY A 47 11.58 9.93 -3.47
N CYS A 48 11.74 10.01 -2.16
CA CYS A 48 11.75 8.84 -1.28
C CYS A 48 10.33 8.42 -0.92
N ALA A 49 9.99 7.13 -1.03
CA ALA A 49 8.70 6.60 -0.61
C ALA A 49 8.34 6.83 0.88
N PHE A 50 9.34 7.13 1.72
CA PHE A 50 9.19 7.24 3.17
C PHE A 50 9.36 8.67 3.71
N CYS A 51 10.23 9.47 3.08
CA CYS A 51 10.54 10.82 3.53
C CYS A 51 9.84 11.90 2.69
N ASP A 52 9.55 11.62 1.42
CA ASP A 52 9.01 12.64 0.52
C ASP A 52 7.53 12.91 0.83
N PRO A 53 7.15 14.16 1.17
CA PRO A 53 5.78 14.50 1.56
C PRO A 53 4.76 14.29 0.43
N VAL A 54 5.19 14.24 -0.83
CA VAL A 54 4.34 13.94 -1.99
C VAL A 54 4.14 12.45 -2.14
N LEU A 55 5.19 11.64 -1.97
CA LEU A 55 5.11 10.19 -2.21
C LEU A 55 4.56 9.40 -1.02
N VAL A 56 4.88 9.81 0.21
CA VAL A 56 4.41 9.17 1.45
C VAL A 56 2.89 8.90 1.46
N PRO A 57 2.01 9.87 1.15
CA PRO A 57 0.57 9.61 1.15
C PRO A 57 0.09 8.72 0.00
N MET A 58 0.91 8.51 -1.04
CA MET A 58 0.59 7.67 -2.20
C MET A 58 0.94 6.19 -2.00
N VAL A 59 1.68 5.86 -0.94
CA VAL A 59 2.02 4.47 -0.59
C VAL A 59 1.02 3.94 0.43
N LYS A 60 0.13 3.03 0.00
CA LYS A 60 -0.85 2.38 0.88
C LYS A 60 -0.49 0.92 1.09
N PHE A 61 -0.51 0.50 2.36
CA PHE A 61 -0.20 -0.84 2.77
C PHE A 61 -1.46 -1.55 3.27
N ASP A 62 -1.97 -2.49 2.48
CA ASP A 62 -3.12 -3.31 2.86
C ASP A 62 -2.66 -4.67 3.39
N MET A 63 -2.79 -4.83 4.70
CA MET A 63 -2.73 -6.14 5.35
C MET A 63 -4.12 -6.77 5.30
N ALA A 64 -4.25 -7.89 4.60
CA ALA A 64 -5.43 -8.74 4.70
C ALA A 64 -5.59 -9.14 6.17
N LYS A 65 -6.58 -8.57 6.87
CA LYS A 65 -6.96 -9.01 8.21
C LYS A 65 -7.39 -10.46 8.08
N GLY A 66 -6.65 -11.37 8.71
CA GLY A 66 -6.91 -12.79 8.65
C GLY A 66 -8.38 -13.06 8.95
N ARG A 67 -9.12 -13.57 7.97
CA ARG A 67 -10.44 -14.16 8.17
C ARG A 67 -10.24 -15.47 8.91
N HIS A 68 -9.90 -15.42 10.20
CA HIS A 68 -10.05 -16.56 11.07
C HIS A 68 -11.52 -16.59 11.45
N PRO A 69 -12.32 -17.58 11.00
CA PRO A 69 -13.60 -17.82 11.63
C PRO A 69 -13.28 -18.35 13.03
N MET A 70 -13.14 -17.46 13.99
CA MET A 70 -13.06 -17.83 15.40
C MET A 70 -14.41 -18.44 15.77
N PHE A 71 -14.43 -19.77 15.88
CA PHE A 71 -15.36 -20.54 16.70
C PHE A 71 -16.85 -20.28 16.44
N ARG A 72 -17.46 -21.08 15.56
CA ARG A 72 -18.79 -21.65 15.86
C ARG A 72 -18.60 -22.94 16.68
N ARG A 73 -18.05 -22.81 17.89
CA ARG A 73 -18.03 -23.90 18.89
C ARG A 73 -19.19 -23.67 19.83
N GLY A 74 -20.15 -24.60 19.83
CA GLY A 74 -21.06 -24.81 20.94
C GLY A 74 -22.53 -24.46 20.69
N ARG A 75 -23.27 -25.33 20.00
CA ARG A 75 -24.58 -25.73 20.54
C ARG A 75 -24.46 -27.18 20.96
N GLY A 76 -24.40 -27.36 22.28
CA GLY A 76 -24.11 -28.62 22.95
C GLY A 76 -24.96 -29.77 22.44
N GLY A 77 -24.32 -30.92 22.34
CA GLY A 77 -24.98 -32.19 22.11
C GLY A 77 -26.08 -32.39 23.15
N LYS A 78 -27.27 -32.73 22.67
CA LYS A 78 -28.32 -33.31 23.51
C LYS A 78 -27.83 -34.67 23.99
N ARG A 79 -27.36 -34.68 25.25
CA ARG A 79 -27.23 -35.86 26.10
C ARG A 79 -28.46 -36.75 25.95
N GLY A 80 -28.22 -38.05 25.81
CA GLY A 80 -29.25 -39.07 25.84
C GLY A 80 -30.17 -38.93 27.06
N ARG A 81 -31.46 -39.13 26.82
CA ARG A 81 -32.43 -39.55 27.83
C ARG A 81 -33.22 -40.70 27.21
N GLY A 82 -33.12 -41.85 27.85
CA GLY A 82 -33.62 -43.12 27.35
C GLY A 82 -35.14 -43.20 27.23
N ARG A 83 -35.57 -44.22 26.49
CA ARG A 83 -36.47 -45.28 26.95
C ARG A 83 -35.98 -46.58 26.35
#